data_AF-A0A3S1BR13-F1
#
_entry.id   AF-A0A3S1BR13-F1
#
_cell.length_a   1.000
_cell.length_b   1.000
_cell.length_c   1.000
_cell.angle_alpha   90.00
_cell.angle_beta   90.00
_cell.angle_gamma   90.00
#
_symmetry.space_group_name_H-M   'P 1'
#
loop_
_entity.id
_entity.type
_entity.pdbx_description
1 polymer ?
#
loop_
_entity_poly.entity_id
_entity_poly.type
_entity_poly.pdbx_seq_one_letter_code
_entity_poly.pdbx_strand_id
1 'polypeptide(L)'
;MDHTDLDRTRNPSCDDRISITEWPMDLSSEEKNKNQPYTEFANSSNFEAHKYVHVDQTQSETMCIALPHEQLSFKRKQQSTFLTVSTKHPTVFDGIRKDYVEPMAAVRVAKWWRKKRVDTNLGITYKNPNTKLYHISRMEACQEFLRGEQKILKRRLSVCSTAERASTHAALASIEDWLNNYDTALKNITLAVELCPTNSDFLWLKAKLSKQVKWFHIQKEMNEKYKQHFKVFPPVQKVDRISCKNLSVQEFKERFVKKGIPVILEDVVCRMTEESWDLDYIKDKAGCINVSVKHNVPGSVEWAKLEESRQMTVADHIIKIKEGQTEDYLFDWSLPLHCPHLANEIVIPDHFSDNFLTQTSPGSLYHDSWPSLFVAPAGVVSDLHVDAFASSFWMALFQGEKRWTFFDASDLASLYPQYVHSLDPVFSVNIVQPDLKSFPLLALTKPKQCVIKAGDLLFVPFGSPHFVENLTASVAVSSNYVDATNYHQVCEELRVNGLLDPRAKHLLDQLESSDFKARTMSTNN
;
A
#
# COMPACT_ATOMS: atom_id res chain seq x y z
N MET A 1 44.67 -44.20 -44.94
CA MET A 1 44.46 -43.75 -46.33
C MET A 1 43.29 -42.79 -46.28
N ASP A 2 43.64 -41.51 -46.32
CA ASP A 2 42.92 -40.30 -46.77
C ASP A 2 41.45 -40.11 -46.32
N HIS A 3 41.15 -39.15 -45.44
CA HIS A 3 41.04 -37.68 -45.65
C HIS A 3 39.72 -37.31 -46.37
N THR A 4 38.90 -36.32 -45.97
CA THR A 4 39.15 -35.07 -45.20
C THR A 4 37.98 -34.63 -44.28
N ASP A 5 38.34 -33.95 -43.18
CA ASP A 5 37.71 -32.81 -42.46
C ASP A 5 36.23 -32.39 -42.72
N LEU A 6 35.45 -32.02 -41.70
CA LEU A 6 35.62 -30.74 -40.98
C LEU A 6 35.18 -30.74 -39.50
N ASP A 7 36.05 -30.15 -38.67
CA ASP A 7 35.87 -29.86 -37.24
C ASP A 7 35.03 -28.58 -36.98
N ARG A 8 34.28 -28.58 -35.87
CA ARG A 8 34.21 -27.43 -34.93
C ARG A 8 33.45 -27.76 -33.64
N THR A 9 34.23 -28.07 -32.61
CA THR A 9 33.78 -27.98 -31.20
C THR A 9 33.56 -26.52 -30.75
N ARG A 10 32.62 -26.28 -29.82
CA ARG A 10 32.66 -25.15 -28.87
C ARG A 10 31.68 -25.32 -27.70
N ASN A 11 32.21 -25.23 -26.47
CA ASN A 11 31.42 -25.09 -25.24
C ASN A 11 30.61 -23.79 -25.23
N PRO A 12 29.42 -23.77 -24.59
CA PRO A 12 28.89 -22.59 -23.92
C PRO A 12 29.42 -22.52 -22.48
N SER A 13 30.10 -21.43 -22.14
CA SER A 13 30.58 -21.11 -20.80
C SER A 13 29.45 -20.67 -19.87
N CYS A 14 29.51 -21.04 -18.59
CA CYS A 14 28.76 -20.38 -17.54
C CYS A 14 29.32 -18.98 -17.27
N ASP A 15 28.57 -17.93 -17.59
CA ASP A 15 28.18 -16.87 -16.64
C ASP A 15 27.16 -15.95 -17.34
N ASP A 16 25.98 -15.77 -16.75
CA ASP A 16 25.02 -14.71 -17.11
C ASP A 16 24.08 -14.48 -15.92
N ARG A 17 24.59 -13.75 -14.92
CA ARG A 17 23.85 -13.42 -13.70
C ARG A 17 23.02 -12.16 -13.93
N ILE A 18 21.74 -12.33 -14.23
CA ILE A 18 20.83 -11.19 -14.49
C ILE A 18 20.14 -10.75 -13.19
N SER A 19 20.41 -9.51 -12.76
CA SER A 19 19.64 -8.81 -11.71
C SER A 19 18.40 -8.13 -12.30
N ILE A 20 17.39 -7.83 -11.49
CA ILE A 20 16.21 -7.04 -11.88
C ILE A 20 16.20 -5.72 -11.08
N THR A 21 17.34 -5.05 -11.01
CA THR A 21 17.51 -3.80 -10.23
C THR A 21 18.07 -2.62 -11.03
N GLU A 22 18.49 -2.82 -12.28
CA GLU A 22 19.05 -1.75 -13.11
C GLU A 22 18.10 -1.40 -14.26
N TRP A 23 17.35 -0.31 -14.05
CA TRP A 23 16.71 0.45 -15.13
C TRP A 23 17.52 1.74 -15.28
N PRO A 24 18.06 2.06 -16.47
CA PRO A 24 18.79 3.31 -16.66
C PRO A 24 17.82 4.50 -16.48
N MET A 25 18.24 5.50 -15.71
CA MET A 25 17.60 6.82 -15.73
C MET A 25 17.91 7.49 -17.06
N ASP A 26 16.86 7.89 -17.77
CA ASP A 26 16.99 8.51 -19.09
C ASP A 26 17.38 9.98 -18.94
N LEU A 27 18.65 10.29 -19.20
CA LEU A 27 19.21 11.64 -19.18
C LEU A 27 19.25 12.22 -20.60
N SER A 28 18.10 12.71 -21.07
CA SER A 28 18.01 13.72 -22.13
C SER A 28 16.63 14.41 -21.99
N SER A 29 16.48 15.71 -22.19
CA SER A 29 17.11 16.54 -23.22
C SER A 29 17.13 18.03 -22.87
N GLU A 30 18.28 18.69 -23.06
CA GLU A 30 18.36 20.16 -23.20
C GLU A 30 18.42 20.56 -24.69
N GLU A 31 17.65 21.61 -25.01
CA GLU A 31 17.76 22.55 -26.15
C GLU A 31 17.99 22.09 -27.61
N LYS A 32 17.03 22.47 -28.48
CA LYS A 32 17.17 23.46 -29.60
C LYS A 32 15.92 23.43 -30.51
N ASN A 33 15.46 24.48 -31.21
CA ASN A 33 15.53 25.95 -31.07
C ASN A 33 14.55 26.57 -32.12
N LYS A 34 14.17 27.85 -31.96
CA LYS A 34 13.56 28.77 -32.96
C LYS A 34 12.08 28.57 -33.37
N ASN A 35 11.22 29.50 -32.95
CA ASN A 35 10.78 30.60 -33.83
C ASN A 35 10.10 31.73 -33.02
N GLN A 36 10.32 32.98 -33.45
CA GLN A 36 9.78 34.22 -32.88
C GLN A 36 9.17 35.06 -34.02
N PRO A 37 8.27 36.00 -33.74
CA PRO A 37 8.69 37.42 -33.86
C PRO A 37 8.04 38.40 -32.85
N TYR A 38 8.83 39.41 -32.42
CA TYR A 38 8.54 40.84 -32.10
C TYR A 38 7.27 41.24 -31.29
N THR A 39 7.26 42.25 -30.39
CA THR A 39 7.90 43.60 -30.40
C THR A 39 8.26 44.18 -28.99
N GLU A 40 9.35 44.96 -28.93
CA GLU A 40 9.65 46.22 -28.16
C GLU A 40 9.01 46.47 -26.76
N PHE A 41 9.76 46.83 -25.69
CA PHE A 41 10.45 48.13 -25.51
C PHE A 41 11.61 48.11 -24.47
N ALA A 42 12.41 49.18 -24.41
CA ALA A 42 13.69 49.31 -23.66
C ALA A 42 13.53 49.69 -22.16
N ASN A 43 14.50 49.44 -21.25
CA ASN A 43 15.79 50.15 -21.16
C ASN A 43 16.80 49.58 -20.13
N SER A 44 18.06 49.98 -20.29
CA SER A 44 19.26 49.89 -19.42
C SER A 44 19.02 49.89 -17.88
N SER A 45 19.89 49.32 -17.02
CA SER A 45 21.35 49.52 -17.00
C SER A 45 22.13 48.67 -15.95
N ASN A 46 23.44 48.51 -16.20
CA ASN A 46 24.56 48.44 -15.24
C ASN A 46 24.98 47.13 -14.52
N PHE A 47 26.10 46.62 -15.06
CA PHE A 47 27.38 46.29 -14.39
C PHE A 47 27.72 44.88 -13.87
N GLU A 48 28.90 44.44 -14.30
CA GLU A 48 29.60 43.19 -14.01
C GLU A 48 30.47 43.29 -12.75
N ALA A 49 30.86 42.14 -12.16
CA ALA A 49 32.27 41.86 -11.82
C ALA A 49 32.51 40.40 -11.33
N HIS A 50 33.41 39.69 -12.04
CA HIS A 50 34.37 38.64 -11.60
C HIS A 50 33.93 37.50 -10.62
N LYS A 51 33.93 36.21 -11.03
CA LYS A 51 35.09 35.29 -11.26
C LYS A 51 36.02 35.05 -10.06
N TYR A 52 36.06 33.80 -9.55
CA TYR A 52 37.21 32.89 -9.30
C TYR A 52 36.58 31.52 -8.90
N VAL A 53 36.75 30.40 -9.64
CA VAL A 53 37.91 29.47 -9.78
C VAL A 53 38.03 28.44 -8.63
N HIS A 54 38.14 27.16 -9.01
CA HIS A 54 38.40 25.98 -8.16
C HIS A 54 39.70 26.07 -7.34
N VAL A 55 39.80 25.29 -6.25
CA VAL A 55 40.72 24.12 -6.13
C VAL A 55 40.65 23.49 -4.71
N ASP A 56 40.18 22.23 -4.69
CA ASP A 56 40.72 21.05 -3.99
C ASP A 56 40.91 20.96 -2.45
N GLN A 57 41.10 19.72 -2.00
CA GLN A 57 41.05 19.18 -0.63
C GLN A 57 42.32 19.45 0.21
N THR A 58 42.19 19.46 1.55
CA THR A 58 42.91 18.51 2.46
C THR A 58 42.59 18.66 3.97
N GLN A 59 42.42 17.51 4.62
CA GLN A 59 42.75 17.05 5.99
C GLN A 59 42.75 17.95 7.27
N SER A 60 42.23 17.33 8.34
CA SER A 60 42.63 17.40 9.78
C SER A 60 42.46 18.73 10.54
N GLU A 61 42.07 18.79 11.82
CA GLU A 61 42.54 17.99 12.97
C GLU A 61 41.47 17.78 14.06
N THR A 62 41.78 16.94 15.05
CA THR A 62 40.95 16.68 16.24
C THR A 62 41.62 17.24 17.49
N MET A 63 40.93 18.08 18.27
CA MET A 63 41.41 18.54 19.59
C MET A 63 40.57 17.94 20.71
N CYS A 64 41.18 17.07 21.52
CA CYS A 64 40.63 16.63 22.79
C CYS A 64 41.12 17.55 23.92
N ILE A 65 40.21 17.96 24.80
CA ILE A 65 40.54 18.54 26.11
C ILE A 65 39.85 17.67 27.17
N ALA A 66 40.59 17.28 28.20
CA ALA A 66 40.11 16.43 29.28
C ALA A 66 40.56 16.97 30.65
N LEU A 67 39.62 17.06 31.60
CA LEU A 67 39.82 17.23 33.05
C LEU A 67 38.59 16.62 33.79
N PRO A 68 38.68 16.29 35.11
CA PRO A 68 38.43 14.89 35.52
C PRO A 68 37.19 14.63 36.42
N HIS A 69 36.86 13.32 36.54
CA HIS A 69 36.30 12.56 37.69
C HIS A 69 35.60 13.35 38.82
N GLU A 70 34.35 13.07 39.23
CA GLU A 70 33.69 11.76 39.52
C GLU A 70 32.14 11.82 39.31
N GLN A 71 31.28 10.78 39.41
CA GLN A 71 31.42 9.35 39.76
C GLN A 71 30.31 8.45 39.10
N LEU A 72 30.40 7.13 39.33
CA LEU A 72 29.36 6.07 39.33
C LEU A 72 28.03 6.24 38.55
N SER A 73 27.91 5.54 37.42
CA SER A 73 26.81 4.56 37.17
C SER A 73 27.00 3.78 35.86
N PHE A 74 26.41 2.59 35.76
CA PHE A 74 26.60 1.64 34.66
C PHE A 74 26.11 2.18 33.29
N LYS A 75 27.04 2.39 32.34
CA LYS A 75 26.69 2.55 30.92
C LYS A 75 26.86 1.22 30.16
N ARG A 76 25.74 0.61 29.74
CA ARG A 76 25.74 -0.35 28.62
C ARG A 76 26.17 0.39 27.35
N LYS A 77 27.13 -0.17 26.61
CA LYS A 77 27.40 0.26 25.23
C LYS A 77 26.23 -0.19 24.35
N GLN A 78 25.42 0.74 23.87
CA GLN A 78 24.75 0.59 22.58
C GLN A 78 25.55 1.37 21.55
N GLN A 79 26.16 0.65 20.60
CA GLN A 79 26.65 1.27 19.37
C GLN A 79 25.44 1.59 18.51
N SER A 80 25.24 2.87 18.18
CA SER A 80 24.25 3.28 17.19
C SER A 80 24.77 2.94 15.79
N THR A 81 24.70 1.67 15.40
CA THR A 81 24.71 1.30 13.99
C THR A 81 23.45 1.84 13.35
N PHE A 82 23.59 2.96 12.64
CA PHE A 82 22.56 3.49 11.75
C PHE A 82 22.32 2.50 10.61
N LEU A 83 21.48 1.50 10.87
CA LEU A 83 20.86 0.70 9.83
C LEU A 83 19.88 1.61 9.09
N THR A 84 20.27 2.06 7.90
CA THR A 84 19.34 2.60 6.90
C THR A 84 18.38 1.50 6.49
N VAL A 85 17.32 1.30 7.28
CA VAL A 85 16.20 0.42 6.94
C VAL A 85 15.47 1.07 5.78
N SER A 86 15.73 0.58 4.57
CA SER A 86 14.95 0.92 3.38
C SER A 86 13.51 0.49 3.62
N THR A 87 12.62 1.46 3.87
CA THR A 87 11.17 1.27 3.99
C THR A 87 10.54 1.02 2.62
N LYS A 88 11.01 0.00 1.91
CA LYS A 88 10.18 -0.62 0.89
C LYS A 88 9.08 -1.38 1.59
N HIS A 89 7.83 -1.03 1.30
CA HIS A 89 6.76 -2.02 1.41
C HIS A 89 7.21 -3.25 0.60
N PRO A 90 7.09 -4.49 1.11
CA PRO A 90 7.38 -5.65 0.29
C PRO A 90 6.38 -5.61 -0.86
N THR A 91 6.88 -5.34 -2.06
CA THR A 91 6.08 -5.63 -3.24
C THR A 91 5.90 -7.14 -3.28
N VAL A 92 4.79 -7.62 -3.83
CA VAL A 92 4.58 -9.07 -4.07
C VAL A 92 5.63 -9.63 -5.06
N PHE A 93 6.53 -8.76 -5.57
CA PHE A 93 7.61 -9.04 -6.50
C PHE A 93 9.00 -9.11 -5.83
N ASP A 94 9.17 -8.67 -4.58
CA ASP A 94 10.44 -8.85 -3.83
C ASP A 94 10.71 -10.34 -3.47
N GLY A 95 9.73 -11.22 -3.70
CA GLY A 95 9.83 -12.67 -3.57
C GLY A 95 10.21 -13.45 -4.84
N ILE A 96 10.45 -12.82 -6.01
CA ILE A 96 10.75 -13.55 -7.26
C ILE A 96 12.21 -14.03 -7.32
N ARG A 97 12.54 -15.02 -6.46
CA ARG A 97 13.61 -16.00 -6.67
C ARG A 97 13.17 -17.41 -6.21
N LYS A 98 12.09 -17.89 -6.82
CA LYS A 98 11.89 -19.32 -7.05
C LYS A 98 11.78 -19.50 -8.56
N ASP A 99 12.74 -20.21 -9.16
CA ASP A 99 12.68 -20.56 -10.58
C ASP A 99 11.63 -21.64 -10.80
N TYR A 100 10.37 -21.22 -10.96
CA TYR A 100 9.31 -22.11 -11.42
C TYR A 100 9.68 -22.68 -12.78
N VAL A 101 9.48 -24.00 -12.95
CA VAL A 101 9.61 -24.64 -14.27
C VAL A 101 8.66 -24.01 -15.30
N GLU A 102 7.50 -23.53 -14.85
CA GLU A 102 6.57 -22.72 -15.65
C GLU A 102 6.30 -21.35 -15.00
N PRO A 103 6.65 -20.21 -15.63
CA PRO A 103 6.40 -18.89 -15.06
C PRO A 103 4.91 -18.52 -15.03
N MET A 104 4.52 -17.75 -14.01
CA MET A 104 3.19 -17.14 -13.87
C MET A 104 2.94 -16.03 -14.91
N ALA A 105 1.68 -15.65 -15.12
CA ALA A 105 1.23 -14.66 -16.10
C ALA A 105 1.99 -13.32 -16.03
N ALA A 106 2.21 -12.77 -14.83
CA ALA A 106 2.94 -11.51 -14.66
C ALA A 106 4.35 -11.56 -15.27
N VAL A 107 5.07 -12.66 -15.07
CA VAL A 107 6.43 -12.86 -15.64
C VAL A 107 6.37 -13.04 -17.15
N ARG A 108 5.36 -13.74 -17.68
CA ARG A 108 5.14 -13.89 -19.13
C ARG A 108 4.85 -12.55 -19.80
N VAL A 109 3.93 -11.77 -19.25
CA VAL A 109 3.57 -10.44 -19.77
C VAL A 109 4.74 -9.47 -19.67
N ALA A 110 5.49 -9.47 -18.56
CA ALA A 110 6.69 -8.65 -18.45
C ALA A 110 7.75 -9.01 -19.51
N LYS A 111 8.00 -10.30 -19.76
CA LYS A 111 8.93 -10.77 -20.80
C LYS A 111 8.43 -10.44 -22.21
N TRP A 112 7.14 -10.62 -22.49
CA TRP A 112 6.51 -10.26 -23.77
C TRP A 112 6.57 -8.75 -24.03
N TRP A 113 6.22 -7.93 -23.04
CA TRP A 113 6.21 -6.48 -23.15
C TRP A 113 7.60 -5.91 -23.43
N ARG A 114 8.64 -6.40 -22.72
CA ARG A 114 10.03 -5.97 -22.97
C ARG A 114 10.46 -6.23 -24.41
N LYS A 115 10.04 -7.35 -25.01
CA LYS A 115 10.30 -7.62 -26.44
C LYS A 115 9.48 -6.70 -27.34
N LYS A 116 8.18 -6.53 -27.08
CA LYS A 116 7.27 -5.74 -27.93
C LYS A 116 7.49 -4.22 -27.88
N ARG A 117 7.98 -3.67 -26.77
CA ARG A 117 8.24 -2.23 -26.61
C ARG A 117 9.45 -1.76 -27.45
N VAL A 118 10.35 -2.66 -27.84
CA VAL A 118 11.41 -2.37 -28.82
C VAL A 118 10.81 -2.12 -30.21
N ASP A 119 9.68 -2.74 -30.53
CA ASP A 119 9.01 -2.62 -31.84
C ASP A 119 8.02 -1.44 -31.93
N THR A 120 7.50 -0.93 -30.80
CA THR A 120 6.34 0.00 -30.80
C THR A 120 6.32 0.99 -29.63
N ASN A 121 6.05 2.26 -29.93
CA ASN A 121 5.93 3.35 -28.94
C ASN A 121 4.50 3.38 -28.32
N LEU A 122 4.18 2.36 -27.53
CA LEU A 122 2.86 2.19 -26.91
C LEU A 122 2.75 3.06 -25.64
N GLY A 123 1.78 3.97 -25.62
CA GLY A 123 1.64 5.08 -24.67
C GLY A 123 1.26 4.75 -23.22
N ILE A 124 1.80 3.68 -22.62
CA ILE A 124 1.61 3.35 -21.21
C ILE A 124 2.68 4.05 -20.35
N THR A 125 2.28 5.13 -19.69
CA THR A 125 3.14 6.06 -18.93
C THR A 125 3.34 5.69 -17.46
N TYR A 126 2.54 4.78 -16.89
CA TYR A 126 2.63 4.39 -15.48
C TYR A 126 4.04 3.94 -15.05
N LYS A 127 4.45 4.41 -13.85
CA LYS A 127 5.75 4.13 -13.24
C LYS A 127 5.73 2.87 -12.39
N ASN A 128 4.72 2.71 -11.51
CA ASN A 128 4.57 1.51 -10.69
C ASN A 128 4.47 0.24 -11.57
N PRO A 129 5.26 -0.82 -11.28
CA PRO A 129 5.26 -2.05 -12.09
C PRO A 129 3.92 -2.79 -12.14
N ASN A 130 3.16 -2.82 -11.05
CA ASN A 130 1.90 -3.55 -10.92
C ASN A 130 0.81 -2.86 -11.75
N THR A 131 0.62 -1.55 -11.55
CA THR A 131 -0.27 -0.70 -12.35
C THR A 131 0.08 -0.79 -13.83
N LYS A 132 1.38 -0.66 -14.16
CA LYS A 132 1.85 -0.77 -15.54
C LYS A 132 1.51 -2.12 -16.16
N LEU A 133 1.83 -3.23 -15.48
CA LEU A 133 1.55 -4.58 -15.96
C LEU A 133 0.05 -4.89 -16.04
N TYR A 134 -0.76 -4.36 -15.12
CA TYR A 134 -2.21 -4.45 -15.18
C TYR A 134 -2.74 -3.81 -16.46
N HIS A 135 -2.39 -2.55 -16.75
CA HIS A 135 -2.82 -1.87 -17.97
C HIS A 135 -2.31 -2.54 -19.24
N ILE A 136 -1.06 -3.00 -19.26
CA ILE A 136 -0.53 -3.83 -20.37
C ILE A 136 -1.40 -5.08 -20.56
N SER A 137 -1.78 -5.76 -19.48
CA SER A 137 -2.60 -6.98 -19.55
C SER A 137 -4.00 -6.75 -20.10
N ARG A 138 -4.55 -5.52 -20.00
CA ARG A 138 -5.88 -5.18 -20.55
C ARG A 138 -5.83 -4.92 -22.07
N MET A 139 -4.65 -4.73 -22.66
CA MET A 139 -4.50 -4.52 -24.10
C MET A 139 -4.90 -5.76 -24.91
N GLU A 140 -5.58 -5.56 -26.04
CA GLU A 140 -6.02 -6.65 -26.93
C GLU A 140 -4.86 -7.56 -27.35
N ALA A 141 -3.74 -7.00 -27.83
CA ALA A 141 -2.55 -7.77 -28.20
C ALA A 141 -1.94 -8.57 -27.03
N CYS A 142 -2.10 -8.11 -25.78
CA CYS A 142 -1.65 -8.86 -24.59
C CYS A 142 -2.62 -9.98 -24.24
N GLN A 143 -3.93 -9.72 -24.36
CA GLN A 143 -4.98 -10.73 -24.20
C GLN A 143 -4.86 -11.85 -25.25
N GLU A 144 -4.53 -11.52 -26.50
CA GLU A 144 -4.21 -12.51 -27.55
C GLU A 144 -2.97 -13.33 -27.21
N PHE A 145 -1.88 -12.68 -26.78
CA PHE A 145 -0.67 -13.37 -26.31
C PHE A 145 -0.98 -14.35 -25.16
N LEU A 146 -1.73 -13.90 -24.14
CA LEU A 146 -2.14 -14.74 -23.00
C LEU A 146 -3.02 -15.93 -23.45
N ARG A 147 -3.92 -15.75 -24.41
CA ARG A 147 -4.69 -16.87 -25.02
C ARG A 147 -3.79 -17.83 -25.81
N GLY A 148 -2.69 -17.35 -26.38
CA GLY A 148 -1.64 -18.19 -26.99
C GLY A 148 -0.93 -19.06 -25.94
N GLU A 149 -0.41 -18.43 -24.89
CA GLU A 149 0.24 -19.12 -23.76
C GLU A 149 -0.70 -20.13 -23.09
N GLN A 150 -1.97 -19.78 -22.90
CA GLN A 150 -3.02 -20.66 -22.36
C GLN A 150 -3.15 -21.96 -23.19
N LYS A 151 -3.12 -21.87 -24.53
CA LYS A 151 -3.16 -23.03 -25.43
C LYS A 151 -1.88 -23.88 -25.33
N ILE A 152 -0.72 -23.25 -25.16
CA ILE A 152 0.57 -23.94 -24.99
C ILE A 152 0.58 -24.75 -23.68
N LEU A 153 0.20 -24.14 -22.55
CA LEU A 153 0.15 -24.84 -21.26
C LEU A 153 -0.89 -25.97 -21.26
N LYS A 154 -2.07 -25.77 -21.87
CA LYS A 154 -3.08 -26.83 -22.03
C LYS A 154 -2.55 -28.05 -22.81
N ARG A 155 -1.66 -27.85 -23.80
CA ARG A 155 -0.95 -28.94 -24.49
C ARG A 155 0.16 -29.56 -23.61
N ARG A 156 0.90 -28.76 -22.84
CA ARG A 156 1.97 -29.27 -21.96
C ARG A 156 1.42 -30.22 -20.88
N LEU A 157 0.22 -29.96 -20.36
CA LEU A 157 -0.45 -30.82 -19.36
C LEU A 157 -0.62 -32.28 -19.80
N SER A 158 -0.72 -32.58 -21.10
CA SER A 158 -0.87 -33.96 -21.58
C SER A 158 0.45 -34.73 -21.72
N VAL A 159 1.61 -34.08 -21.56
CA VAL A 159 2.94 -34.68 -21.75
C VAL A 159 3.90 -34.47 -20.57
N CYS A 160 3.58 -33.57 -19.64
CA CYS A 160 4.48 -33.22 -18.54
C CYS A 160 4.46 -34.23 -17.37
N SER A 161 5.58 -34.31 -16.66
CA SER A 161 5.72 -35.06 -15.41
C SER A 161 4.82 -34.51 -14.30
N THR A 162 4.62 -35.26 -13.22
CA THR A 162 3.76 -34.87 -12.09
C THR A 162 4.24 -33.57 -11.41
N ALA A 163 5.55 -33.38 -11.24
CA ALA A 163 6.12 -32.17 -10.64
C ALA A 163 5.90 -30.93 -11.54
N GLU A 164 6.15 -31.08 -12.85
CA GLU A 164 5.84 -30.02 -13.82
C GLU A 164 4.35 -29.71 -13.88
N ARG A 165 3.48 -30.72 -13.74
CA ARG A 165 2.02 -30.59 -13.82
C ARG A 165 1.47 -29.62 -12.78
N ALA A 166 1.99 -29.66 -11.55
CA ALA A 166 1.61 -28.70 -10.50
C ALA A 166 1.94 -27.25 -10.93
N SER A 167 3.17 -27.01 -11.37
CA SER A 167 3.59 -25.67 -11.85
C SER A 167 2.85 -25.23 -13.13
N THR A 168 2.53 -26.17 -14.02
CA THR A 168 1.78 -25.90 -15.26
C THR A 168 0.34 -25.52 -14.95
N HIS A 169 -0.32 -26.19 -14.00
CA HIS A 169 -1.65 -25.81 -13.52
C HIS A 169 -1.61 -24.45 -12.81
N ALA A 170 -0.61 -24.15 -11.99
CA ALA A 170 -0.51 -22.86 -11.31
C ALA A 170 -0.26 -21.70 -12.30
N ALA A 171 0.65 -21.89 -13.26
CA ALA A 171 0.87 -20.95 -14.36
C ALA A 171 -0.40 -20.75 -15.19
N LEU A 172 -1.11 -21.82 -15.55
CA LEU A 172 -2.39 -21.73 -16.25
C LEU A 172 -3.43 -20.99 -15.42
N ALA A 173 -3.54 -21.25 -14.12
CA ALA A 173 -4.44 -20.53 -13.22
C ALA A 173 -4.18 -19.02 -13.23
N SER A 174 -2.91 -18.60 -13.15
CA SER A 174 -2.55 -17.17 -13.22
C SER A 174 -2.87 -16.52 -14.57
N ILE A 175 -2.83 -17.28 -15.68
CA ILE A 175 -3.24 -16.78 -17.00
C ILE A 175 -4.77 -16.67 -17.08
N GLU A 176 -5.49 -17.68 -16.61
CA GLU A 176 -6.96 -17.66 -16.60
C GLU A 176 -7.48 -16.51 -15.71
N ASP A 177 -6.82 -16.21 -14.58
CA ASP A 177 -7.06 -15.02 -13.73
C ASP A 177 -6.92 -13.71 -14.53
N TRP A 178 -5.81 -13.56 -15.27
CA TRP A 178 -5.55 -12.38 -16.10
C TRP A 178 -6.46 -12.28 -17.33
N LEU A 179 -7.07 -13.38 -17.76
CA LEU A 179 -8.12 -13.43 -18.78
C LEU A 179 -9.54 -13.28 -18.18
N ASN A 180 -9.67 -13.03 -16.87
CA ASN A 180 -10.92 -12.92 -16.09
C ASN A 180 -11.76 -14.22 -16.05
N ASN A 181 -11.16 -15.39 -16.34
CA ASN A 181 -11.80 -16.70 -16.32
C ASN A 181 -11.74 -17.33 -14.91
N TYR A 182 -12.24 -16.60 -13.90
CA TYR A 182 -11.94 -16.86 -12.48
C TYR A 182 -12.29 -18.29 -12.00
N ASP A 183 -13.41 -18.87 -12.43
CA ASP A 183 -13.77 -20.28 -12.12
C ASP A 183 -12.74 -21.28 -12.64
N THR A 184 -12.21 -21.04 -13.85
CA THR A 184 -11.18 -21.89 -14.47
C THR A 184 -9.83 -21.66 -13.79
N ALA A 185 -9.54 -20.44 -13.34
CA ALA A 185 -8.37 -20.13 -12.53
C ALA A 185 -8.40 -20.90 -11.19
N LEU A 186 -9.51 -20.79 -10.44
CA LEU A 186 -9.68 -21.46 -9.15
C LEU A 186 -9.63 -22.99 -9.26
N LYS A 187 -10.21 -23.56 -10.34
CA LYS A 187 -10.08 -24.99 -10.63
C LYS A 187 -8.63 -25.41 -10.84
N ASN A 188 -7.87 -24.67 -11.65
CA ASN A 188 -6.48 -25.01 -11.94
C ASN A 188 -5.57 -24.85 -10.71
N ILE A 189 -5.70 -23.78 -9.94
CA ILE A 189 -4.86 -23.62 -8.73
C ILE A 189 -5.21 -24.65 -7.66
N THR A 190 -6.45 -25.10 -7.59
CA THR A 190 -6.85 -26.21 -6.69
C THR A 190 -6.13 -27.50 -7.05
N LEU A 191 -6.07 -27.87 -8.34
CA LEU A 191 -5.27 -29.01 -8.82
C LEU A 191 -3.76 -28.84 -8.55
N ALA A 192 -3.23 -27.61 -8.68
CA ALA A 192 -1.83 -27.34 -8.37
C ALA A 192 -1.50 -27.53 -6.87
N VAL A 193 -2.42 -27.10 -5.99
CA VAL A 193 -2.32 -27.32 -4.53
C VAL A 193 -2.49 -28.79 -4.17
N GLU A 194 -3.40 -29.53 -4.80
CA GLU A 194 -3.55 -30.99 -4.58
C GLU A 194 -2.28 -31.77 -4.95
N LEU A 195 -1.61 -31.36 -6.03
CA LEU A 195 -0.33 -31.95 -6.47
C LEU A 195 0.89 -31.48 -5.65
N CYS A 196 0.81 -30.33 -4.98
CA CYS A 196 1.91 -29.74 -4.23
C CYS A 196 1.40 -28.91 -3.02
N PRO A 197 0.86 -29.57 -1.97
CA PRO A 197 0.10 -28.89 -0.91
C PRO A 197 0.95 -28.03 0.04
N THR A 198 2.27 -28.19 0.01
CA THR A 198 3.23 -27.40 0.81
C THR A 198 3.74 -26.15 0.09
N ASN A 199 3.33 -25.90 -1.15
CA ASN A 199 3.78 -24.73 -1.90
C ASN A 199 3.00 -23.46 -1.48
N SER A 200 3.66 -22.61 -0.69
CA SER A 200 3.06 -21.37 -0.16
C SER A 200 2.49 -20.45 -1.22
N ASP A 201 3.14 -20.34 -2.38
CA ASP A 201 2.69 -19.48 -3.48
C ASP A 201 1.41 -20.02 -4.13
N PHE A 202 1.28 -21.34 -4.26
CA PHE A 202 0.05 -21.97 -4.76
C PHE A 202 -1.10 -21.85 -3.76
N LEU A 203 -0.82 -22.03 -2.47
CA LEU A 203 -1.77 -21.81 -1.38
C LEU A 203 -2.27 -20.35 -1.36
N TRP A 204 -1.35 -19.39 -1.47
CA TRP A 204 -1.68 -17.96 -1.49
C TRP A 204 -2.51 -17.59 -2.73
N LEU A 205 -2.10 -18.06 -3.91
CA LEU A 205 -2.86 -17.81 -5.15
C LEU A 205 -4.24 -18.47 -5.11
N LYS A 206 -4.38 -19.65 -4.47
CA LYS A 206 -5.68 -20.29 -4.23
C LYS A 206 -6.56 -19.44 -3.33
N ALA A 207 -6.02 -18.88 -2.25
CA ALA A 207 -6.76 -18.00 -1.35
C ALA A 207 -7.20 -16.69 -2.05
N LYS A 208 -6.29 -16.03 -2.79
CA LYS A 208 -6.61 -14.85 -3.61
C LYS A 208 -7.74 -15.15 -4.61
N LEU A 209 -7.63 -16.23 -5.37
CA LEU A 209 -8.63 -16.64 -6.34
C LEU A 209 -9.96 -17.05 -5.70
N SER A 210 -9.93 -17.63 -4.49
CA SER A 210 -11.15 -17.94 -3.73
C SER A 210 -11.92 -16.66 -3.34
N LYS A 211 -11.21 -15.60 -2.90
CA LYS A 211 -11.83 -14.27 -2.69
C LYS A 211 -12.39 -13.71 -4.01
N GLN A 212 -11.60 -13.72 -5.09
CA GLN A 212 -12.00 -13.18 -6.39
C GLN A 212 -13.25 -13.87 -6.97
N VAL A 213 -13.31 -15.21 -6.95
CA VAL A 213 -14.47 -15.99 -7.42
C VAL A 213 -15.71 -15.72 -6.56
N LYS A 214 -15.57 -15.70 -5.22
CA LYS A 214 -16.68 -15.40 -4.31
C LYS A 214 -17.38 -14.10 -4.69
N TRP A 215 -16.62 -13.01 -4.85
CA TRP A 215 -17.22 -11.71 -5.17
C TRP A 215 -17.75 -11.64 -6.60
N PHE A 216 -17.07 -12.28 -7.56
CA PHE A 216 -17.56 -12.39 -8.94
C PHE A 216 -18.91 -13.11 -9.03
N HIS A 217 -19.11 -14.21 -8.31
CA HIS A 217 -20.40 -14.92 -8.26
C HIS A 217 -21.49 -14.09 -7.59
N ILE A 218 -21.22 -13.49 -6.43
CA ILE A 218 -22.18 -12.60 -5.75
C ILE A 218 -22.58 -11.42 -6.66
N GLN A 219 -21.62 -10.78 -7.34
CA GLN A 219 -21.89 -9.71 -8.30
C GLN A 219 -22.73 -10.20 -9.48
N LYS A 220 -22.45 -11.40 -10.01
CA LYS A 220 -23.22 -11.97 -11.11
C LYS A 220 -24.68 -12.21 -10.70
N GLU A 221 -24.90 -12.86 -9.56
CA GLU A 221 -26.25 -13.10 -9.00
C GLU A 221 -26.99 -11.79 -8.73
N MET A 222 -26.31 -10.78 -8.17
CA MET A 222 -26.90 -9.47 -7.93
C MET A 222 -27.26 -8.76 -9.24
N ASN A 223 -26.40 -8.78 -10.27
CA ASN A 223 -26.73 -8.19 -11.58
C ASN A 223 -27.88 -8.94 -12.28
N GLU A 224 -27.96 -10.26 -12.14
CA GLU A 224 -29.06 -11.07 -12.67
C GLU A 224 -30.39 -10.84 -11.93
N LYS A 225 -30.34 -10.55 -10.62
CA LYS A 225 -31.50 -10.20 -9.80
C LYS A 225 -31.97 -8.76 -10.03
N TYR A 226 -31.04 -7.82 -10.16
CA TYR A 226 -31.30 -6.38 -10.24
C TYR A 226 -31.06 -5.82 -11.65
N LYS A 227 -31.58 -6.50 -12.68
CA LYS A 227 -31.49 -6.11 -14.13
C LYS A 227 -32.04 -4.72 -14.48
N GLN A 228 -32.57 -3.98 -13.52
CA GLN A 228 -33.07 -2.63 -13.73
C GLN A 228 -31.92 -1.63 -13.74
N HIS A 229 -31.96 -0.66 -14.64
CA HIS A 229 -30.99 0.43 -14.67
C HIS A 229 -31.32 1.41 -13.55
N PHE A 230 -30.66 1.28 -12.41
CA PHE A 230 -30.67 2.31 -11.38
C PHE A 230 -30.06 3.59 -11.93
N LYS A 231 -30.71 4.73 -11.68
CA LYS A 231 -30.31 6.04 -12.25
C LYS A 231 -29.70 6.99 -11.24
N VAL A 232 -29.68 6.63 -9.96
CA VAL A 232 -29.35 7.53 -8.84
C VAL A 232 -28.45 6.78 -7.87
N PHE A 233 -27.34 7.40 -7.49
CA PHE A 233 -26.46 6.89 -6.43
C PHE A 233 -27.11 7.17 -5.06
N PRO A 234 -27.02 6.28 -4.07
CA PRO A 234 -27.84 6.38 -2.88
C PRO A 234 -27.48 7.63 -2.04
N PRO A 235 -28.47 8.27 -1.39
CA PRO A 235 -28.20 9.42 -0.54
C PRO A 235 -27.34 9.02 0.66
N VAL A 236 -26.38 9.89 1.02
CA VAL A 236 -25.47 9.65 2.14
C VAL A 236 -26.20 9.75 3.48
N GLN A 237 -25.99 8.76 4.35
CA GLN A 237 -26.34 8.81 5.76
C GLN A 237 -25.26 9.57 6.54
N LYS A 238 -25.59 10.17 7.69
CA LYS A 238 -24.57 10.82 8.54
C LYS A 238 -23.90 9.78 9.44
N VAL A 239 -22.61 9.96 9.69
CA VAL A 239 -21.88 9.24 10.75
C VAL A 239 -22.22 9.89 12.11
N ASP A 240 -22.40 9.08 13.14
CA ASP A 240 -22.65 9.56 14.50
C ASP A 240 -21.45 10.35 15.05
N ARG A 241 -21.75 11.34 15.90
CA ARG A 241 -20.78 12.23 16.54
C ARG A 241 -21.11 12.36 18.02
N ILE A 242 -20.14 12.05 18.88
CA ILE A 242 -20.34 11.92 20.34
C ILE A 242 -19.11 12.45 21.08
N SER A 243 -19.32 13.30 22.09
CA SER A 243 -18.26 13.71 23.02
C SER A 243 -17.69 12.50 23.76
N CYS A 244 -16.37 12.32 23.69
CA CYS A 244 -15.63 11.29 24.41
C CYS A 244 -15.82 11.38 25.93
N LYS A 245 -16.16 12.55 26.47
CA LYS A 245 -16.51 12.75 27.90
C LYS A 245 -17.78 12.00 28.32
N ASN A 246 -18.67 11.74 27.36
CA ASN A 246 -19.99 11.14 27.58
C ASN A 246 -20.07 9.69 27.05
N LEU A 247 -18.95 9.08 26.67
CA LEU A 247 -18.89 7.75 26.07
C LEU A 247 -17.90 6.86 26.81
N SER A 248 -18.40 5.93 27.63
CA SER A 248 -17.53 4.96 28.31
C SER A 248 -16.88 4.00 27.31
N VAL A 249 -15.74 3.40 27.67
CA VAL A 249 -15.05 2.39 26.83
C VAL A 249 -15.98 1.22 26.51
N GLN A 250 -16.70 0.70 27.52
CA GLN A 250 -17.66 -0.39 27.34
C GLN A 250 -18.79 -0.01 26.37
N GLU A 251 -19.35 1.20 26.52
CA GLU A 251 -20.40 1.69 25.63
C GLU A 251 -19.90 1.88 24.20
N PHE A 252 -18.68 2.38 24.00
CA PHE A 252 -18.04 2.48 22.69
C PHE A 252 -17.90 1.11 22.02
N LYS A 253 -17.41 0.10 22.75
CA LYS A 253 -17.27 -1.27 22.24
C LYS A 253 -18.63 -1.89 21.87
N GLU A 254 -19.67 -1.73 22.70
CA GLU A 254 -21.01 -2.29 22.43
C GLU A 254 -21.79 -1.56 21.33
N ARG A 255 -21.67 -0.23 21.24
CA ARG A 255 -22.45 0.57 20.27
C ARG A 255 -21.80 0.64 18.90
N PHE A 256 -20.47 0.70 18.82
CA PHE A 256 -19.75 1.00 17.58
C PHE A 256 -18.88 -0.14 17.11
N VAL A 257 -17.93 -0.60 17.95
CA VAL A 257 -16.92 -1.58 17.53
C VAL A 257 -17.56 -2.94 17.20
N LYS A 258 -18.30 -3.55 18.14
CA LYS A 258 -18.98 -4.84 17.93
C LYS A 258 -20.04 -4.82 16.83
N LYS A 259 -20.55 -3.65 16.47
CA LYS A 259 -21.58 -3.47 15.43
C LYS A 259 -21.02 -3.08 14.06
N GLY A 260 -19.70 -2.83 13.96
CA GLY A 260 -19.07 -2.37 12.73
C GLY A 260 -19.57 -0.99 12.28
N ILE A 261 -19.80 -0.06 13.21
CA ILE A 261 -20.33 1.29 12.91
C ILE A 261 -19.23 2.34 13.15
N PRO A 262 -18.87 3.17 12.14
CA PRO A 262 -17.95 4.29 12.34
C PRO A 262 -18.56 5.37 13.23
N VAL A 263 -17.73 6.08 13.99
CA VAL A 263 -18.17 7.17 14.88
C VAL A 263 -17.09 8.24 15.02
N ILE A 264 -17.51 9.49 15.15
CA ILE A 264 -16.64 10.62 15.50
C ILE A 264 -16.68 10.82 17.01
N LEU A 265 -15.53 10.78 17.65
CA LEU A 265 -15.30 11.12 19.05
C LEU A 265 -14.82 12.57 19.14
N GLU A 266 -15.60 13.41 19.82
CA GLU A 266 -15.26 14.82 20.10
C GLU A 266 -14.57 14.93 21.47
N ASP A 267 -14.05 16.11 21.80
CA ASP A 267 -13.40 16.37 23.10
C ASP A 267 -12.30 15.35 23.45
N VAL A 268 -11.45 14.95 22.50
CA VAL A 268 -10.43 13.90 22.73
C VAL A 268 -9.03 14.27 22.27
N VAL A 269 -8.86 14.82 21.06
CA VAL A 269 -7.52 15.13 20.52
C VAL A 269 -6.77 16.16 21.38
N CYS A 270 -7.50 17.11 21.99
CA CYS A 270 -6.94 18.07 22.95
C CYS A 270 -6.43 17.47 24.28
N ARG A 271 -6.54 16.15 24.47
CA ARG A 271 -5.90 15.40 25.58
C ARG A 271 -4.89 14.36 25.08
N MET A 272 -4.66 14.27 23.77
CA MET A 272 -3.71 13.31 23.20
C MET A 272 -2.28 13.84 23.18
N THR A 273 -2.07 15.16 23.22
CA THR A 273 -0.75 15.80 23.27
C THR A 273 -0.81 17.02 24.20
N GLU A 274 0.33 17.45 24.74
CA GLU A 274 0.42 18.71 25.51
C GLU A 274 0.39 19.93 24.57
N GLU A 275 1.09 19.85 23.45
CA GLU A 275 1.16 20.89 22.42
C GLU A 275 0.17 20.63 21.27
N SER A 276 -0.35 21.69 20.66
CA SER A 276 -1.21 21.58 19.47
C SER A 276 -0.38 21.36 18.22
N TRP A 277 -0.44 20.15 17.63
CA TRP A 277 0.30 19.83 16.43
C TRP A 277 -0.28 20.49 15.17
N ASP A 278 0.55 21.24 14.46
CA ASP A 278 0.24 21.79 13.14
C ASP A 278 1.43 21.63 12.17
N LEU A 279 1.30 22.13 10.94
CA LEU A 279 2.36 22.09 9.93
C LEU A 279 3.66 22.75 10.40
N ASP A 280 3.64 23.82 11.21
CA ASP A 280 4.88 24.43 11.70
C ASP A 280 5.50 23.62 12.84
N TYR A 281 4.69 23.06 13.73
CA TYR A 281 5.14 22.16 14.79
C TYR A 281 5.84 20.92 14.22
N ILE A 282 5.21 20.25 13.24
CA ILE A 282 5.82 19.08 12.58
C ILE A 282 7.08 19.48 11.81
N LYS A 283 7.10 20.65 11.16
CA LYS A 283 8.28 21.16 10.47
C LYS A 283 9.45 21.44 11.43
N ASP A 284 9.19 21.98 12.62
CA ASP A 284 10.22 22.20 13.64
C ASP A 284 10.80 20.86 14.14
N LYS A 285 9.92 19.94 14.55
CA LYS A 285 10.29 18.70 15.24
C LYS A 285 10.86 17.62 14.32
N ALA A 286 10.41 17.56 13.06
CA ALA A 286 10.76 16.50 12.11
C ALA A 286 11.39 17.01 10.80
N GLY A 287 11.53 18.34 10.62
CA GLY A 287 11.80 18.97 9.33
C GLY A 287 13.04 18.48 8.58
N CYS A 288 14.10 18.09 9.29
CA CYS A 288 15.34 17.61 8.68
C CYS A 288 15.32 16.14 8.22
N ILE A 289 14.25 15.40 8.52
CA ILE A 289 14.16 13.97 8.21
C ILE A 289 13.71 13.78 6.76
N ASN A 290 14.38 12.90 6.02
CA ASN A 290 13.98 12.50 4.68
C ASN A 290 12.82 11.51 4.73
N VAL A 291 11.81 11.75 3.90
CA VAL A 291 10.59 10.93 3.76
C VAL A 291 10.38 10.54 2.30
N SER A 292 9.76 9.38 2.08
CA SER A 292 9.15 9.02 0.80
C SER A 292 7.68 9.42 0.85
N VAL A 293 7.27 10.31 -0.05
CA VAL A 293 5.86 10.75 -0.14
C VAL A 293 5.13 9.98 -1.25
N LYS A 294 3.81 9.82 -1.09
CA LYS A 294 2.93 9.14 -2.06
C LYS A 294 2.10 10.17 -2.83
N HIS A 295 1.51 9.80 -3.96
CA HIS A 295 0.44 10.59 -4.59
C HIS A 295 -0.68 9.67 -5.12
N ASN A 296 -1.87 10.23 -5.33
CA ASN A 296 -2.97 9.48 -5.95
C ASN A 296 -2.71 9.33 -7.46
N VAL A 297 -2.77 8.09 -7.97
CA VAL A 297 -2.60 7.78 -9.39
C VAL A 297 -3.92 7.27 -9.96
N PRO A 298 -4.62 8.07 -10.81
CA PRO A 298 -5.82 7.62 -11.51
C PRO A 298 -5.57 6.33 -12.30
N GLY A 299 -6.38 5.31 -12.05
CA GLY A 299 -6.21 3.99 -12.67
C GLY A 299 -5.13 3.11 -12.06
N SER A 300 -4.52 3.49 -10.94
CA SER A 300 -3.65 2.60 -10.16
C SER A 300 -4.39 1.34 -9.68
N VAL A 301 -3.62 0.27 -9.49
CA VAL A 301 -4.06 -0.97 -8.82
C VAL A 301 -3.36 -1.21 -7.50
N GLU A 302 -2.65 -0.20 -6.97
CA GLU A 302 -2.18 -0.17 -5.59
C GLU A 302 -3.33 0.16 -4.63
N TRP A 303 -3.14 -0.20 -3.36
CA TRP A 303 -4.09 0.09 -2.29
C TRP A 303 -4.37 1.61 -2.17
N ALA A 304 -5.65 1.98 -2.04
CA ALA A 304 -6.16 3.36 -2.10
C ALA A 304 -5.71 4.19 -3.33
N LYS A 305 -5.20 3.55 -4.39
CA LYS A 305 -4.55 4.16 -5.56
C LYS A 305 -3.39 5.11 -5.22
N LEU A 306 -2.73 4.89 -4.08
CA LEU A 306 -1.57 5.68 -3.64
C LEU A 306 -0.27 5.00 -4.07
N GLU A 307 0.52 5.66 -4.92
CA GLU A 307 1.82 5.18 -5.39
C GLU A 307 2.97 6.03 -4.80
N GLU A 308 4.16 5.45 -4.64
CA GLU A 308 5.36 6.21 -4.23
C GLU A 308 5.73 7.26 -5.28
N SER A 309 6.00 8.49 -4.82
CA SER A 309 6.20 9.68 -5.65
C SER A 309 7.68 10.04 -5.80
N ARG A 310 8.27 10.56 -4.72
CA ARG A 310 9.64 11.08 -4.63
C ARG A 310 10.08 11.11 -3.16
N GLN A 311 11.39 11.27 -2.94
CA GLN A 311 11.93 11.56 -1.62
C GLN A 311 12.23 13.05 -1.46
N MET A 312 12.03 13.57 -0.26
CA MET A 312 12.33 14.96 0.14
C MET A 312 12.36 15.08 1.67
N THR A 313 12.78 16.22 2.20
CA THR A 313 12.66 16.47 3.65
C THR A 313 11.22 16.76 4.06
N VAL A 314 10.86 16.50 5.32
CA VAL A 314 9.57 16.92 5.90
C VAL A 314 9.38 18.44 5.78
N ALA A 315 10.45 19.22 5.97
CA ALA A 315 10.39 20.67 5.83
C ALA A 315 10.06 21.12 4.39
N ASP A 316 10.71 20.54 3.38
CA ASP A 316 10.43 20.85 1.96
C ASP A 316 9.00 20.48 1.55
N HIS A 317 8.50 19.35 2.05
CA HIS A 317 7.14 18.90 1.80
C HIS A 317 6.12 19.89 2.38
N ILE A 318 6.31 20.30 3.65
CA ILE A 318 5.43 21.26 4.33
C ILE A 318 5.49 22.65 3.70
N ILE A 319 6.66 23.12 3.28
CA ILE A 319 6.80 24.40 2.55
C ILE A 319 5.97 24.35 1.26
N LYS A 320 6.09 23.29 0.46
CA LYS A 320 5.31 23.15 -0.79
C LYS A 320 3.81 22.99 -0.56
N ILE A 321 3.38 22.38 0.56
CA ILE A 321 1.97 22.37 0.95
C ILE A 321 1.47 23.80 1.18
N LYS A 322 2.21 24.61 1.96
CA LYS A 322 1.84 26.00 2.27
C LYS A 322 1.85 26.91 1.05
N GLU A 323 2.72 26.65 0.08
CA GLU A 323 2.80 27.38 -1.19
C GLU A 323 1.81 26.87 -2.25
N GLY A 324 1.08 25.78 -2.00
CA GLY A 324 0.15 25.17 -2.98
C GLY A 324 0.84 24.50 -4.17
N GLN A 325 2.11 24.09 -4.01
CA GLN A 325 2.97 23.57 -5.08
C GLN A 325 3.15 22.04 -5.06
N THR A 326 2.29 21.30 -4.34
CA THR A 326 2.38 19.84 -4.30
C THR A 326 1.03 19.15 -4.06
N GLU A 327 0.89 17.97 -4.65
CA GLU A 327 -0.18 16.99 -4.42
C GLU A 327 0.35 15.75 -3.68
N ASP A 328 1.61 15.79 -3.22
CA ASP A 328 2.23 14.70 -2.47
C ASP A 328 1.66 14.57 -1.05
N TYR A 329 1.49 13.33 -0.60
CA TYR A 329 1.00 12.92 0.70
C TYR A 329 2.11 12.22 1.50
N LEU A 330 2.49 12.77 2.65
CA LEU A 330 3.21 12.02 3.68
C LEU A 330 2.17 11.11 4.36
N PHE A 331 2.23 9.80 4.09
CA PHE A 331 1.19 8.83 4.41
C PHE A 331 1.77 7.67 5.22
N ASP A 332 1.10 7.30 6.33
CA ASP A 332 1.46 6.20 7.22
C ASP A 332 2.95 6.22 7.65
N TRP A 333 3.44 7.41 7.99
CA TRP A 333 4.82 7.59 8.39
C TRP A 333 4.98 7.29 9.88
N SER A 334 5.50 6.09 10.18
CA SER A 334 5.70 5.57 11.54
C SER A 334 6.44 6.55 12.45
N LEU A 335 5.75 7.11 13.45
CA LEU A 335 6.38 8.00 14.42
C LEU A 335 7.40 7.27 15.30
N PRO A 336 7.12 6.08 15.88
CA PRO A 336 8.11 5.40 16.72
C PRO A 336 9.41 5.05 15.97
N LEU A 337 9.33 4.69 14.68
CA LEU A 337 10.52 4.31 13.89
C LEU A 337 11.30 5.51 13.35
N HIS A 338 10.64 6.64 13.07
CA HIS A 338 11.27 7.77 12.36
C HIS A 338 11.39 9.05 13.20
N CYS A 339 10.47 9.30 14.13
CA CYS A 339 10.49 10.45 15.03
C CYS A 339 9.98 10.09 16.44
N PRO A 340 10.72 9.25 17.20
CA PRO A 340 10.25 8.71 18.48
C PRO A 340 9.99 9.79 19.54
N HIS A 341 10.56 10.98 19.42
CA HIS A 341 10.23 12.11 20.29
C HIS A 341 8.75 12.50 20.16
N LEU A 342 8.25 12.67 18.92
CA LEU A 342 6.85 12.94 18.64
C LEU A 342 5.95 11.76 19.03
N ALA A 343 6.41 10.51 18.86
CA ALA A 343 5.66 9.34 19.32
C ALA A 343 5.40 9.36 20.84
N ASN A 344 6.39 9.78 21.62
CA ASN A 344 6.30 9.86 23.09
C ASN A 344 5.41 11.00 23.61
N GLU A 345 5.07 11.98 22.78
CA GLU A 345 4.12 13.06 23.13
C GLU A 345 2.65 12.58 23.04
N ILE A 346 2.38 11.44 22.38
CA ILE A 346 1.01 10.97 22.09
C ILE A 346 0.49 10.03 23.19
N VAL A 347 -0.58 10.46 23.85
CA VAL A 347 -1.43 9.63 24.71
C VAL A 347 -2.56 9.03 23.88
N ILE A 348 -2.59 7.70 23.74
CA ILE A 348 -3.67 6.97 23.06
C ILE A 348 -4.88 6.89 24.02
N PRO A 349 -6.11 7.26 23.59
CA PRO A 349 -7.30 7.18 24.44
C PRO A 349 -7.65 5.74 24.87
N ASP A 350 -8.19 5.59 26.09
CA ASP A 350 -8.54 4.29 26.70
C ASP A 350 -9.44 3.41 25.80
N HIS A 351 -10.28 4.03 24.97
CA HIS A 351 -11.14 3.38 23.97
C HIS A 351 -10.39 2.47 22.98
N PHE A 352 -9.08 2.68 22.81
CA PHE A 352 -8.18 1.94 21.91
C PHE A 352 -7.00 1.29 22.66
N SER A 353 -7.01 1.32 24.00
CA SER A 353 -5.92 0.78 24.85
C SER A 353 -5.80 -0.74 24.82
N ASP A 354 -6.83 -1.45 24.36
CA ASP A 354 -6.88 -2.90 24.23
C ASP A 354 -6.27 -3.43 22.93
N ASN A 355 -5.48 -2.62 22.21
CA ASN A 355 -4.79 -3.02 20.99
C ASN A 355 -3.87 -4.24 21.24
N PHE A 356 -4.13 -5.35 20.56
CA PHE A 356 -3.38 -6.59 20.65
C PHE A 356 -2.02 -6.50 19.96
N LEU A 357 -1.84 -5.61 18.98
CA LEU A 357 -0.57 -5.45 18.27
C LEU A 357 0.55 -4.95 19.18
N THR A 358 0.25 -3.99 20.05
CA THR A 358 1.18 -3.44 21.08
C THR A 358 1.37 -4.37 22.28
N GLN A 359 0.69 -5.53 22.31
CA GLN A 359 0.85 -6.58 23.33
C GLN A 359 1.70 -7.76 22.81
N THR A 360 2.19 -7.71 21.58
CA THR A 360 3.13 -8.70 21.03
C THR A 360 4.55 -8.47 21.56
N SER A 361 5.54 -9.28 21.16
CA SER A 361 6.92 -9.07 21.59
C SER A 361 7.62 -7.92 20.83
N PRO A 362 8.58 -7.20 21.43
CA PRO A 362 9.35 -6.17 20.74
C PRO A 362 10.01 -6.67 19.46
N GLY A 363 9.92 -5.89 18.38
CA GLY A 363 10.36 -6.31 17.04
C GLY A 363 9.38 -7.24 16.29
N SER A 364 8.24 -7.58 16.88
CA SER A 364 7.09 -8.14 16.15
C SER A 364 6.57 -7.13 15.11
N LEU A 365 5.94 -7.64 14.05
CA LEU A 365 5.28 -6.78 13.06
C LEU A 365 4.20 -5.95 13.76
N TYR A 366 4.29 -4.64 13.59
CA TYR A 366 3.42 -3.61 14.18
C TYR A 366 3.54 -3.32 15.69
N HIS A 367 4.41 -4.01 16.46
CA HIS A 367 4.61 -3.67 17.88
C HIS A 367 5.14 -2.23 18.04
N ASP A 368 6.17 -1.90 17.27
CA ASP A 368 6.91 -0.62 17.34
C ASP A 368 6.68 0.26 16.09
N SER A 369 5.56 0.11 15.37
CA SER A 369 5.33 0.88 14.12
C SER A 369 4.29 1.99 14.21
N TRP A 370 3.37 1.94 15.18
CA TRP A 370 2.26 2.90 15.27
C TRP A 370 2.26 3.63 16.62
N PRO A 371 1.73 4.86 16.69
CA PRO A 371 0.95 5.53 15.64
C PRO A 371 1.80 6.14 14.51
N SER A 372 1.16 6.43 13.39
CA SER A 372 1.77 7.02 12.18
C SER A 372 1.27 8.45 11.97
N LEU A 373 2.15 9.29 11.40
CA LEU A 373 1.84 10.65 10.97
C LEU A 373 1.32 10.69 9.53
N PHE A 374 0.38 11.60 9.30
CA PHE A 374 -0.23 11.90 8.00
C PHE A 374 -0.21 13.40 7.78
N VAL A 375 0.48 13.86 6.74
CA VAL A 375 0.53 15.28 6.35
C VAL A 375 0.16 15.40 4.88
N ALA A 376 -0.92 16.14 4.59
CA ALA A 376 -1.48 16.25 3.24
C ALA A 376 -1.81 17.70 2.86
N PRO A 377 -1.60 18.12 1.60
CA PRO A 377 -2.23 19.31 1.05
C PRO A 377 -3.73 19.11 0.84
N ALA A 378 -4.44 20.22 0.62
CA ALA A 378 -5.84 20.19 0.22
C ALA A 378 -6.02 19.51 -1.15
N GLY A 379 -7.17 18.87 -1.37
CA GLY A 379 -7.52 18.19 -2.62
C GLY A 379 -6.98 16.76 -2.76
N VAL A 380 -5.96 16.37 -1.99
CA VAL A 380 -5.43 14.99 -2.02
C VAL A 380 -6.47 14.00 -1.52
N VAL A 381 -6.58 12.86 -2.21
CA VAL A 381 -7.51 11.78 -1.86
C VAL A 381 -6.78 10.46 -1.59
N SER A 382 -7.31 9.69 -0.64
CA SER A 382 -7.11 8.23 -0.58
C SER A 382 -8.33 7.59 -1.22
N ASP A 383 -8.16 6.95 -2.38
CA ASP A 383 -9.27 6.36 -3.13
C ASP A 383 -9.89 5.17 -2.37
N LEU A 384 -11.06 4.68 -2.78
CA LEU A 384 -11.82 3.66 -2.06
C LEU A 384 -10.95 2.43 -1.75
N HIS A 385 -10.89 2.06 -0.46
CA HIS A 385 -10.08 0.95 0.04
C HIS A 385 -10.71 0.32 1.29
N VAL A 386 -10.13 -0.77 1.76
CA VAL A 386 -10.41 -1.40 3.07
C VAL A 386 -9.08 -1.52 3.80
N ASP A 387 -9.05 -1.25 5.10
CA ASP A 387 -7.83 -1.41 5.90
C ASP A 387 -7.27 -2.84 5.85
N ALA A 388 -5.95 -2.92 5.77
CA ALA A 388 -5.24 -4.17 5.54
C ALA A 388 -5.45 -5.17 6.70
N PHE A 389 -5.33 -6.45 6.35
CA PHE A 389 -5.39 -7.61 7.25
C PHE A 389 -6.61 -7.64 8.21
N ALA A 390 -7.71 -6.97 7.86
CA ALA A 390 -8.91 -6.82 8.69
C ALA A 390 -8.66 -6.17 10.07
N SER A 391 -7.67 -5.27 10.14
CA SER A 391 -7.55 -4.33 11.24
C SER A 391 -8.72 -3.34 11.27
N SER A 392 -9.03 -2.83 12.46
CA SER A 392 -9.79 -1.59 12.63
C SER A 392 -8.81 -0.42 12.63
N PHE A 393 -9.29 0.81 12.50
CA PHE A 393 -8.44 2.00 12.42
C PHE A 393 -9.03 3.16 13.22
N TRP A 394 -8.18 4.05 13.72
CA TRP A 394 -8.61 5.34 14.25
C TRP A 394 -7.70 6.46 13.76
N MET A 395 -8.24 7.64 13.49
CA MET A 395 -7.46 8.84 13.13
C MET A 395 -7.87 10.03 13.99
N ALA A 396 -6.89 10.61 14.70
CA ALA A 396 -6.98 11.90 15.37
C ALA A 396 -6.55 13.02 14.39
N LEU A 397 -7.40 14.01 14.19
CA LEU A 397 -7.12 15.16 13.33
C LEU A 397 -6.69 16.36 14.17
N PHE A 398 -5.43 16.77 14.02
CA PHE A 398 -4.85 17.90 14.76
C PHE A 398 -5.01 19.21 14.01
N GLN A 399 -4.84 19.19 12.68
CA GLN A 399 -5.05 20.35 11.81
C GLN A 399 -5.86 19.99 10.56
N GLY A 400 -6.72 20.91 10.13
CA GLY A 400 -7.44 20.85 8.86
C GLY A 400 -8.82 20.20 8.95
N GLU A 401 -9.37 19.83 7.79
CA GLU A 401 -10.64 19.14 7.64
C GLU A 401 -10.50 17.98 6.63
N LYS A 402 -11.08 16.81 6.94
CA LYS A 402 -11.13 15.64 6.03
C LYS A 402 -12.57 15.18 5.86
N ARG A 403 -13.01 14.92 4.63
CA ARG A 403 -14.28 14.24 4.35
C ARG A 403 -14.04 12.76 4.23
N TRP A 404 -14.89 11.96 4.87
CA TRP A 404 -14.86 10.50 4.82
C TRP A 404 -16.19 9.99 4.30
N THR A 405 -16.13 9.09 3.32
CA THR A 405 -17.30 8.33 2.86
C THR A 405 -17.04 6.85 3.12
N PHE A 406 -17.93 6.23 3.90
CA PHE A 406 -17.89 4.85 4.34
C PHE A 406 -18.99 4.01 3.69
N PHE A 407 -18.75 2.72 3.60
CA PHE A 407 -19.73 1.70 3.28
C PHE A 407 -19.70 0.61 4.34
N ASP A 408 -20.81 -0.11 4.48
CA ASP A 408 -20.85 -1.27 5.37
C ASP A 408 -20.14 -2.46 4.70
N ALA A 409 -19.57 -3.38 5.48
CA ALA A 409 -18.87 -4.56 4.92
C ALA A 409 -19.78 -5.43 4.02
N SER A 410 -21.11 -5.35 4.20
CA SER A 410 -22.11 -5.98 3.32
C SER A 410 -22.18 -5.38 1.92
N ASP A 411 -21.81 -4.11 1.75
CA ASP A 411 -21.83 -3.41 0.46
C ASP A 411 -20.62 -3.75 -0.40
N LEU A 412 -19.61 -4.45 0.15
CA LEU A 412 -18.35 -4.75 -0.52
C LEU A 412 -18.57 -5.38 -1.90
N ALA A 413 -19.52 -6.30 -2.08
CA ALA A 413 -19.83 -6.88 -3.39
C ALA A 413 -20.27 -5.82 -4.43
N SER A 414 -21.10 -4.87 -4.02
CA SER A 414 -21.67 -3.78 -4.84
C SER A 414 -20.65 -2.73 -5.26
N LEU A 415 -19.48 -2.69 -4.61
CA LEU A 415 -18.38 -1.76 -4.89
C LEU A 415 -17.37 -2.31 -5.92
N TYR A 416 -17.59 -3.53 -6.44
CA TYR A 416 -16.74 -4.18 -7.45
C TYR A 416 -15.25 -4.35 -7.06
N PRO A 417 -14.95 -4.97 -5.89
CA PRO A 417 -13.58 -5.27 -5.45
C PRO A 417 -12.87 -6.22 -6.41
N GLN A 418 -11.58 -5.97 -6.61
CA GLN A 418 -10.67 -6.80 -7.41
C GLN A 418 -9.40 -7.10 -6.60
N TYR A 419 -8.97 -8.36 -6.65
CA TYR A 419 -7.78 -8.85 -5.95
C TYR A 419 -6.67 -9.04 -6.99
N VAL A 420 -6.05 -7.92 -7.40
CA VAL A 420 -5.12 -7.90 -8.54
C VAL A 420 -3.82 -8.63 -8.18
N HIS A 421 -3.08 -8.09 -7.22
CA HIS A 421 -1.77 -8.60 -6.83
C HIS A 421 -1.57 -8.78 -5.32
N SER A 422 -2.51 -8.35 -4.47
CA SER A 422 -2.50 -8.56 -3.01
C SER A 422 -3.79 -9.25 -2.54
N LEU A 423 -3.93 -9.46 -1.22
CA LEU A 423 -5.18 -9.92 -0.59
C LEU A 423 -6.12 -8.77 -0.18
N ASP A 424 -5.69 -7.53 -0.36
CA ASP A 424 -6.48 -6.33 -0.09
C ASP A 424 -7.20 -5.93 -1.40
N PRO A 425 -8.51 -5.64 -1.35
CA PRO A 425 -9.26 -5.30 -2.55
C PRO A 425 -8.90 -3.91 -3.06
N VAL A 426 -8.74 -3.79 -4.38
CA VAL A 426 -8.75 -2.49 -5.08
C VAL A 426 -10.04 -2.31 -5.86
N PHE A 427 -10.41 -1.05 -6.07
CA PHE A 427 -11.74 -0.66 -6.54
C PHE A 427 -11.63 0.15 -7.83
N SER A 428 -12.22 -0.36 -8.92
CA SER A 428 -12.28 0.35 -10.21
C SER A 428 -13.41 1.39 -10.28
N VAL A 429 -14.34 1.38 -9.33
CA VAL A 429 -15.42 2.36 -9.25
C VAL A 429 -14.89 3.74 -8.87
N ASN A 430 -15.59 4.78 -9.31
CA ASN A 430 -15.44 6.15 -8.83
C ASN A 430 -16.71 6.50 -8.05
N ILE A 431 -16.63 6.73 -6.74
CA ILE A 431 -17.82 7.04 -5.92
C ILE A 431 -18.17 8.53 -5.93
N VAL A 432 -17.26 9.41 -6.35
CA VAL A 432 -17.48 10.86 -6.48
C VAL A 432 -18.25 11.17 -7.77
N GLN A 433 -17.96 10.42 -8.84
CA GLN A 433 -18.68 10.47 -10.13
C GLN A 433 -19.08 9.04 -10.54
N PRO A 434 -20.15 8.47 -9.96
CA PRO A 434 -20.52 7.07 -10.15
C PRO A 434 -21.11 6.77 -11.53
N ASP A 435 -20.39 5.98 -12.31
CA ASP A 435 -20.89 5.38 -13.54
C ASP A 435 -21.82 4.19 -13.23
N LEU A 436 -23.10 4.48 -12.98
CA LEU A 436 -24.14 3.48 -12.75
C LEU A 436 -24.52 2.68 -14.01
N LYS A 437 -24.00 3.02 -15.19
CA LYS A 437 -24.21 2.23 -16.42
C LYS A 437 -23.24 1.05 -16.45
N SER A 438 -21.97 1.28 -16.11
CA SER A 438 -20.96 0.21 -16.00
C SER A 438 -21.02 -0.52 -14.65
N PHE A 439 -21.43 0.19 -13.58
CA PHE A 439 -21.42 -0.31 -12.20
C PHE A 439 -22.80 -0.16 -11.51
N PRO A 440 -23.89 -0.74 -12.06
CA PRO A 440 -25.25 -0.54 -11.55
C PRO A 440 -25.45 -0.93 -10.09
N LEU A 441 -24.69 -1.91 -9.56
CA LEU A 441 -24.82 -2.34 -8.16
C LEU A 441 -24.44 -1.25 -7.14
N LEU A 442 -23.71 -0.20 -7.54
CA LEU A 442 -23.43 0.95 -6.67
C LEU A 442 -24.71 1.59 -6.11
N ALA A 443 -25.83 1.52 -6.84
CA ALA A 443 -27.13 2.03 -6.39
C ALA A 443 -27.81 1.18 -5.30
N LEU A 444 -27.22 0.04 -4.91
CA LEU A 444 -27.67 -0.80 -3.79
C LEU A 444 -26.91 -0.54 -2.49
N THR A 445 -25.87 0.30 -2.53
CA THR A 445 -25.03 0.63 -1.38
C THR A 445 -25.74 1.55 -0.37
N LYS A 446 -25.16 1.70 0.82
CA LYS A 446 -25.66 2.56 1.91
C LYS A 446 -24.51 3.45 2.40
N PRO A 447 -24.05 4.42 1.59
CA PRO A 447 -22.93 5.26 1.94
C PRO A 447 -23.25 6.08 3.20
N LYS A 448 -22.31 6.13 4.13
CA LYS A 448 -22.30 7.03 5.29
C LYS A 448 -21.22 8.08 5.05
N GLN A 449 -21.46 9.34 5.40
CA GLN A 449 -20.49 10.42 5.17
C GLN A 449 -20.38 11.33 6.37
N CYS A 450 -19.18 11.82 6.62
CA CYS A 450 -18.91 12.91 7.56
C CYS A 450 -17.76 13.81 7.09
N VAL A 451 -17.66 14.97 7.74
CA VAL A 451 -16.45 15.78 7.78
C VAL A 451 -15.95 15.77 9.21
N ILE A 452 -14.69 15.44 9.40
CA ILE A 452 -13.96 15.64 10.65
C ILE A 452 -13.09 16.89 10.55
N LYS A 453 -12.91 17.56 11.69
CA LYS A 453 -12.16 18.81 11.84
C LYS A 453 -11.05 18.63 12.88
N ALA A 454 -10.13 19.59 12.94
CA ALA A 454 -9.17 19.71 14.03
C ALA A 454 -9.87 19.57 15.42
N GLY A 455 -9.42 18.61 16.23
CA GLY A 455 -10.03 18.26 17.52
C GLY A 455 -10.83 16.95 17.53
N ASP A 456 -11.24 16.44 16.36
CA ASP A 456 -12.00 15.19 16.22
C ASP A 456 -11.09 13.96 16.11
N LEU A 457 -11.55 12.84 16.68
CA LEU A 457 -11.01 11.51 16.40
C LEU A 457 -12.07 10.64 15.73
N LEU A 458 -11.73 10.00 14.61
CA LEU A 458 -12.61 9.13 13.86
C LEU A 458 -12.27 7.66 14.12
N PHE A 459 -13.24 6.84 14.53
CA PHE A 459 -13.12 5.38 14.53
C PHE A 459 -13.65 4.80 13.21
N VAL A 460 -12.86 3.91 12.62
CA VAL A 460 -13.17 3.15 11.41
C VAL A 460 -13.18 1.66 11.76
N PRO A 461 -14.32 0.97 11.63
CA PRO A 461 -14.43 -0.44 11.94
C PRO A 461 -13.80 -1.31 10.85
N PHE A 462 -13.20 -2.44 11.24
CA PHE A 462 -12.60 -3.38 10.32
C PHE A 462 -13.55 -3.81 9.18
N GLY A 463 -12.99 -3.99 7.99
CA GLY A 463 -13.75 -4.42 6.82
C GLY A 463 -14.70 -3.37 6.21
N SER A 464 -14.80 -2.16 6.77
CA SER A 464 -15.58 -1.06 6.18
C SER A 464 -14.82 -0.43 5.00
N PRO A 465 -15.36 -0.51 3.76
CA PRO A 465 -14.77 0.18 2.62
C PRO A 465 -14.95 1.68 2.78
N HIS A 466 -13.90 2.46 2.56
CA HIS A 466 -13.95 3.90 2.76
C HIS A 466 -13.03 4.70 1.83
N PHE A 467 -13.37 5.98 1.69
CA PHE A 467 -12.76 6.95 0.77
C PHE A 467 -12.54 8.27 1.53
N VAL A 468 -11.39 8.92 1.33
CA VAL A 468 -10.96 10.06 2.13
C VAL A 468 -10.56 11.23 1.23
N GLU A 469 -11.13 12.41 1.47
CA GLU A 469 -10.75 13.67 0.82
C GLU A 469 -10.16 14.63 1.85
N ASN A 470 -8.97 15.19 1.57
CA ASN A 470 -8.43 16.30 2.35
C ASN A 470 -9.07 17.60 1.87
N LEU A 471 -10.00 18.17 2.65
CA LEU A 471 -10.70 19.41 2.25
C LEU A 471 -9.81 20.64 2.42
N THR A 472 -8.88 20.58 3.37
CA THR A 472 -7.83 21.58 3.60
C THR A 472 -6.48 20.87 3.84
N ALA A 473 -5.39 21.63 3.88
CA ALA A 473 -4.11 21.09 4.33
C ALA A 473 -4.24 20.58 5.78
N SER A 474 -3.72 19.39 6.06
CA SER A 474 -4.00 18.69 7.31
C SER A 474 -2.80 17.97 7.91
N VAL A 475 -2.83 17.88 9.25
CA VAL A 475 -1.93 17.08 10.08
C VAL A 475 -2.81 16.15 10.91
N ALA A 476 -2.57 14.85 10.80
CA ALA A 476 -3.30 13.82 11.51
C ALA A 476 -2.37 12.70 11.99
N VAL A 477 -2.80 12.00 13.03
CA VAL A 477 -2.13 10.82 13.57
C VAL A 477 -3.13 9.68 13.58
N SER A 478 -2.71 8.47 13.21
CA SER A 478 -3.59 7.31 13.22
C SER A 478 -2.86 6.03 13.64
N SER A 479 -3.64 5.01 13.96
CA SER A 479 -3.15 3.64 14.14
C SER A 479 -4.21 2.67 13.64
N ASN A 480 -3.76 1.64 12.92
CA ASN A 480 -4.52 0.40 12.83
C ASN A 480 -4.47 -0.30 14.21
N TYR A 481 -5.54 -0.99 14.59
CA TYR A 481 -5.63 -1.69 15.87
C TYR A 481 -6.43 -2.98 15.76
N VAL A 482 -6.09 -3.92 16.64
CA VAL A 482 -6.70 -5.24 16.73
C VAL A 482 -7.22 -5.44 18.16
N ASP A 483 -8.45 -5.91 18.31
CA ASP A 483 -9.02 -6.29 19.61
C ASP A 483 -9.82 -7.59 19.47
N ALA A 484 -10.52 -7.98 20.53
CA ALA A 484 -11.32 -9.20 20.55
C ALA A 484 -12.43 -9.27 19.47
N THR A 485 -12.82 -8.14 18.85
CA THR A 485 -13.89 -8.09 17.85
C THR A 485 -13.42 -8.43 16.43
N ASN A 486 -12.17 -8.11 16.08
CA ASN A 486 -11.59 -8.38 14.76
C ASN A 486 -10.50 -9.47 14.77
N TYR A 487 -9.96 -9.83 15.94
CA TYR A 487 -8.91 -10.84 16.14
C TYR A 487 -9.04 -12.10 15.26
N HIS A 488 -10.22 -12.72 15.20
CA HIS A 488 -10.40 -13.94 14.38
C HIS A 488 -10.17 -13.67 12.89
N GLN A 489 -10.72 -12.58 12.35
CA GLN A 489 -10.54 -12.24 10.94
C GLN A 489 -9.09 -11.81 10.66
N VAL A 490 -8.45 -11.13 11.61
CA VAL A 490 -7.02 -10.78 11.56
C VAL A 490 -6.15 -12.04 11.46
N CYS A 491 -6.39 -13.05 12.31
CA CYS A 491 -5.64 -14.30 12.24
C CYS A 491 -5.85 -15.05 10.91
N GLU A 492 -7.07 -15.04 10.35
CA GLU A 492 -7.33 -15.63 9.04
C GLU A 492 -6.62 -14.89 7.89
N GLU A 493 -6.59 -13.56 7.90
CA GLU A 493 -5.85 -12.78 6.89
C GLU A 493 -4.32 -12.95 7.06
N LEU A 494 -3.81 -12.96 8.30
CA LEU A 494 -2.40 -13.21 8.59
C LEU A 494 -1.96 -14.65 8.27
N ARG A 495 -2.85 -15.64 8.38
CA ARG A 495 -2.61 -17.04 7.95
C ARG A 495 -2.35 -17.14 6.46
N VAL A 496 -3.00 -16.33 5.64
CA VAL A 496 -2.74 -16.30 4.19
C VAL A 496 -1.54 -15.39 3.87
N ASN A 497 -1.43 -14.20 4.46
CA ASN A 497 -0.29 -13.31 4.26
C ASN A 497 1.04 -13.95 4.69
N GLY A 498 1.04 -14.70 5.80
CA GLY A 498 2.17 -15.46 6.34
C GLY A 498 2.68 -16.59 5.45
N LEU A 499 1.98 -16.93 4.35
CA LEU A 499 2.49 -17.82 3.31
C LEU A 499 3.64 -17.16 2.52
N LEU A 500 3.61 -15.83 2.37
CA LEU A 500 4.58 -15.07 1.57
C LEU A 500 5.41 -14.08 2.40
N ASP A 501 4.89 -13.53 3.51
CA ASP A 501 5.61 -12.63 4.41
C ASP A 501 5.92 -13.31 5.77
N PRO A 502 7.20 -13.67 6.03
CA PRO A 502 7.62 -14.24 7.31
C PRO A 502 7.28 -13.36 8.54
N ARG A 503 7.15 -12.05 8.38
CA ARG A 503 6.80 -11.12 9.47
C ARG A 503 5.32 -11.23 9.83
N ALA A 504 4.45 -11.40 8.83
CA ALA A 504 3.02 -11.68 9.04
C ALA A 504 2.83 -13.06 9.70
N LYS A 505 3.64 -14.06 9.31
CA LYS A 505 3.67 -15.38 9.97
C LYS A 505 4.12 -15.29 11.42
N HIS A 506 5.18 -14.52 11.72
CA HIS A 506 5.67 -14.29 13.07
C HIS A 506 4.65 -13.54 13.96
N LEU A 507 3.89 -12.61 13.39
CA LEU A 507 2.78 -11.95 14.09
C LEU A 507 1.66 -12.93 14.41
N LEU A 508 1.24 -13.75 13.44
CA LEU A 508 0.24 -14.81 13.66
C LEU A 508 0.66 -15.77 14.77
N ASP A 509 1.91 -16.26 14.74
CA ASP A 509 2.41 -17.23 15.71
C ASP A 509 2.43 -16.69 17.15
N GLN A 510 2.60 -15.37 17.32
CA GLN A 510 2.46 -14.73 18.62
C GLN A 510 1.00 -14.54 19.02
N LEU A 511 0.14 -14.09 18.10
CA LEU A 511 -1.29 -13.90 18.37
C LEU A 511 -1.98 -15.22 18.75
N GLU A 512 -1.65 -16.32 18.07
CA GLU A 512 -2.20 -17.65 18.32
C GLU A 512 -1.45 -18.46 19.41
N SER A 513 -0.44 -17.86 20.06
CA SER A 513 0.29 -18.51 21.16
C SER A 513 -0.63 -18.77 22.37
N SER A 514 -0.46 -19.92 23.03
CA SER A 514 -1.17 -20.23 24.29
C SER A 514 -0.89 -19.23 25.41
N ASP A 515 0.26 -18.55 25.35
CA ASP A 515 0.67 -17.55 26.33
C ASP A 515 0.15 -16.15 25.96
N PHE A 516 -0.35 -15.95 24.74
CA PHE A 516 -0.99 -14.71 24.34
C PHE A 516 -2.36 -14.61 25.01
N LYS A 517 -2.35 -13.96 26.18
CA LYS A 517 -3.55 -13.49 26.83
C LYS A 517 -4.13 -12.35 26.00
N ALA A 518 -4.79 -12.69 24.91
CA ALA A 518 -5.82 -11.85 24.32
C ALA A 518 -6.73 -11.45 25.49
N ARG A 519 -6.64 -10.16 25.89
CA ARG A 519 -7.45 -9.62 26.97
C ARG A 519 -8.87 -9.50 26.43
N THR A 520 -9.57 -10.64 26.39
CA THR A 520 -11.03 -10.64 26.43
C THR A 520 -11.41 -9.71 27.58
N MET A 521 -12.26 -8.73 27.31
CA MET A 521 -12.70 -7.80 28.35
C MET A 521 -13.33 -8.62 29.46
N SER A 522 -12.58 -8.79 30.56
CA SER A 522 -13.08 -9.52 31.71
C SER A 522 -14.19 -8.64 32.24
N THR A 523 -15.39 -9.22 32.27
CA THR A 523 -16.58 -8.62 32.88
C THR A 523 -16.38 -8.62 34.39
N ASN A 524 -15.48 -7.78 34.86
CA ASN A 524 -15.37 -7.42 36.26
C ASN A 524 -16.43 -6.37 36.53
N ASN A 525 -17.57 -6.86 37.05
CA ASN A 525 -18.62 -6.04 37.67
C ASN A 525 -18.09 -5.27 38.88
#